data_AF-A0A151QQA2-F1
#
_entry.id   AF-A0A151QQA2-F1
#
_cell.length_a   1.000
_cell.length_b   1.000
_cell.length_c   1.000
_cell.angle_alpha   90.00
_cell.angle_beta   90.00
_cell.angle_gamma   90.00
#
_symmetry.space_group_name_H-M   'P 1'
#
loop_
_entity.id
_entity.type
_entity.pdbx_description
1 polymer ?
#
loop_
_entity_poly.entity_id
_entity_poly.type
_entity_poly.pdbx_seq_one_letter_code
_entity_poly.pdbx_strand_id
1 'polypeptide(L)'
;MLSIFSDFLENCIEVFMDDFTVYGSSFDACLDSLDRVLNRCIETNLVLNFEKCHFMVEQGIVLGHIISSRGIQVDPTKISVIAQLLYPSCV
;
A
#
# COMPACT_ATOMS: atom_id res chain seq x y z
N MET A 1 -12.45 3.34 6.39
CA MET A 1 -11.25 2.50 6.57
C MET A 1 -10.37 3.02 7.71
N LEU A 2 -10.02 4.31 7.75
CA LEU A 2 -9.22 4.91 8.84
C LEU A 2 -9.76 4.65 10.26
N SER A 3 -11.07 4.73 10.48
CA SER A 3 -11.68 4.45 11.79
C SER A 3 -11.63 2.97 12.20
N ILE A 4 -11.45 2.04 11.25
CA ILE A 4 -11.37 0.59 11.52
C ILE A 4 -9.98 0.23 12.02
N PHE A 5 -8.95 0.93 11.53
CA PHE A 5 -7.54 0.63 11.79
C PHE A 5 -6.82 1.71 12.59
N SER A 6 -7.55 2.63 13.22
CA SER A 6 -6.97 3.78 13.95
C SER A 6 -5.87 3.38 14.93
N ASP A 7 -6.01 2.23 15.58
CA ASP A 7 -5.09 1.73 16.60
C ASP A 7 -3.79 1.17 16.00
N PHE A 8 -3.78 0.90 14.70
CA PHE A 8 -2.66 0.28 13.96
C PHE A 8 -1.94 1.27 13.05
N LEU A 9 -2.56 2.41 12.74
CA LEU A 9 -1.99 3.45 11.87
C LEU A 9 -0.60 3.86 12.36
N GLU A 10 0.32 4.09 11.41
CA GLU A 10 1.71 4.49 11.63
C GLU A 10 2.59 3.48 12.40
N ASN A 11 2.01 2.39 12.91
CA ASN A 11 2.74 1.33 13.63
C ASN A 11 3.02 0.12 12.72
N CYS A 12 1.98 -0.39 12.07
CA CYS A 12 2.08 -1.59 11.23
C CYS A 12 1.19 -1.57 9.99
N ILE A 13 0.32 -0.57 9.85
CA ILE A 13 -0.53 -0.37 8.67
C ILE A 13 -0.50 1.09 8.24
N GLU A 14 -0.46 1.30 6.93
CA GLU A 14 -0.70 2.58 6.29
C GLU A 14 -1.98 2.45 5.45
N VAL A 15 -2.94 3.35 5.63
CA VAL A 15 -4.23 3.29 4.94
C VAL A 15 -4.36 4.48 3.99
N PHE A 16 -4.65 4.21 2.73
CA PHE A 16 -4.94 5.21 1.73
C PHE A 16 -6.22 4.91 0.96
N MET A 17 -7.27 5.68 1.22
CA MET A 17 -8.59 5.52 0.61
C MET A 17 -9.12 4.08 0.73
N ASP A 18 -9.05 3.32 -0.37
CA ASP A 18 -9.56 1.96 -0.50
C ASP A 18 -8.46 0.89 -0.34
N ASP A 19 -7.19 1.29 -0.37
CA ASP A 19 -6.04 0.40 -0.25
C ASP A 19 -5.36 0.59 1.12
N PHE A 20 -4.74 -0.47 1.62
CA PHE A 20 -3.87 -0.38 2.78
C PHE A 20 -2.64 -1.26 2.60
N THR A 21 -1.55 -0.85 3.23
CA THR A 21 -0.28 -1.55 3.22
C THR A 21 0.06 -1.96 4.63
N VAL A 22 0.36 -3.24 4.84
CA VAL A 22 0.88 -3.76 6.10
C VAL A 22 2.39 -3.89 5.99
N TYR A 23 3.12 -3.45 7.00
CA TYR A 23 4.58 -3.48 7.02
C TYR A 23 5.13 -3.90 8.38
N GLY A 24 6.37 -4.36 8.38
CA GLY A 24 7.10 -4.75 9.59
C GLY A 24 8.61 -4.67 9.39
N SER A 25 9.35 -4.59 10.48
CA SER A 25 10.82 -4.51 10.46
C SER A 25 11.50 -5.83 10.11
N SER A 26 10.77 -6.95 10.19
CA SER A 26 11.20 -8.29 9.79
C SER A 26 10.03 -9.04 9.16
N PHE A 27 10.33 -10.18 8.51
CA PHE A 27 9.29 -11.05 7.95
C PHE A 27 8.30 -11.53 9.03
N ASP A 28 8.82 -11.98 10.17
CA ASP A 28 7.98 -12.46 11.29
C ASP A 28 7.12 -11.33 11.88
N ALA A 29 7.68 -10.12 12.03
CA ALA A 29 6.93 -8.96 12.51
C ALA A 29 5.84 -8.52 11.51
N CYS A 30 6.12 -8.64 10.20
CA CYS A 30 5.16 -8.36 9.15
C CYS A 30 4.03 -9.40 9.16
N LEU A 31 4.33 -10.68 9.39
CA LEU A 31 3.32 -11.74 9.53
C LEU A 31 2.42 -11.52 10.75
N ASP A 32 2.97 -11.17 11.91
CA ASP A 32 2.18 -10.85 13.10
C ASP A 32 1.25 -9.64 12.85
N SER A 33 1.78 -8.61 12.19
CA SER A 33 1.01 -7.44 11.79
C SER A 33 -0.12 -7.79 10.82
N LEU A 34 0.17 -8.66 9.84
CA LEU A 34 -0.81 -9.11 8.86
C LEU A 34 -1.94 -9.91 9.53
N ASP A 35 -1.60 -10.82 10.44
CA ASP A 35 -2.60 -11.60 11.18
C ASP A 35 -3.56 -10.69 11.95
N ARG A 36 -3.03 -9.70 12.68
CA ARG A 36 -3.84 -8.72 13.41
C ARG A 36 -4.75 -7.89 12.50
N VAL A 37 -4.25 -7.48 11.33
CA VAL A 37 -5.04 -6.71 10.35
C VAL A 37 -6.14 -7.58 9.74
N LEU A 38 -5.84 -8.82 9.36
CA LEU A 38 -6.83 -9.75 8.81
C LEU A 38 -7.91 -10.11 9.84
N ASN A 39 -7.54 -10.31 11.10
CA ASN A 39 -8.51 -10.51 12.19
C ASN A 39 -9.44 -9.30 12.33
N ARG A 40 -8.92 -8.07 12.27
CA ARG A 40 -9.75 -6.85 12.28
C ARG A 40 -10.67 -6.76 11.06
N CYS A 41 -10.23 -7.21 9.88
CA CYS A 41 -11.10 -7.29 8.70
C CYS A 41 -12.28 -8.25 8.94
N ILE A 42 -12.03 -9.41 9.55
CA ILE A 42 -13.08 -10.39 9.90
C ILE A 42 -14.07 -9.78 10.90
N GLU A 43 -13.59 -9.16 11.97
CA GLU A 43 -14.42 -8.51 13.01
C GLU A 43 -15.34 -7.42 12.45
N THR A 44 -14.86 -6.68 11.45
CA THR A 44 -15.59 -5.55 10.84
C THR A 44 -16.35 -5.92 9.57
N ASN A 45 -16.36 -7.20 9.18
CA ASN A 45 -16.94 -7.70 7.93
C ASN A 45 -16.38 -6.99 6.68
N LEU A 46 -15.09 -6.61 6.71
CA LEU A 46 -14.39 -6.04 5.58
C LEU A 46 -13.87 -7.18 4.68
N VAL A 47 -14.38 -7.24 3.45
CA VAL A 47 -13.96 -8.25 2.46
C VAL A 47 -12.88 -7.68 1.56
N LEU A 48 -11.73 -8.36 1.51
CA LEU A 48 -10.61 -7.99 0.65
C LEU A 48 -10.72 -8.67 -0.72
N ASN A 49 -10.34 -7.96 -1.78
CA ASN A 49 -10.24 -8.55 -3.11
C ASN A 49 -8.90 -9.28 -3.27
N PHE A 50 -8.93 -10.61 -3.16
CA PHE A 50 -7.75 -11.46 -3.25
C PHE A 50 -6.94 -11.26 -4.55
N GLU A 51 -7.60 -11.01 -5.69
CA GLU A 51 -6.92 -10.81 -6.98
C GLU A 51 -6.07 -9.53 -7.02
N LYS A 52 -6.38 -8.55 -6.16
CA LYS A 52 -5.66 -7.28 -6.06
C LYS A 52 -4.66 -7.23 -4.89
N CYS A 53 -4.76 -8.17 -3.96
CA CYS A 53 -3.88 -8.22 -2.80
C CYS A 53 -2.50 -8.77 -3.18
N HIS A 54 -1.46 -8.07 -2.74
CA HIS A 54 -0.08 -8.49 -2.90
C HIS A 54 0.50 -8.78 -1.51
N PHE A 55 0.94 -10.01 -1.27
CA PHE A 55 1.43 -10.44 0.04
C PHE A 55 2.93 -10.71 0.00
N MET A 56 3.61 -10.38 1.11
CA MET A 56 5.00 -10.75 1.38
C MET A 56 5.97 -10.37 0.24
N VAL A 57 5.81 -9.15 -0.26
CA VAL A 57 6.68 -8.58 -1.30
C VAL A 57 7.77 -7.72 -0.66
N GLU A 58 8.99 -7.75 -1.21
CA GLU A 58 10.09 -6.88 -0.79
C GLU A 58 9.91 -5.42 -1.28
N GLN A 59 9.11 -5.26 -2.34
CA GLN A 59 8.75 -3.97 -2.91
C GLN A 59 7.28 -3.98 -3.33
N GLY A 60 6.57 -2.89 -3.07
CA GLY A 60 5.14 -2.73 -3.37
C GLY A 60 4.86 -1.39 -4.05
N ILE A 61 3.76 -1.33 -4.81
CA ILE A 61 3.29 -0.07 -5.40
C ILE A 61 2.24 0.53 -4.48
N VAL A 62 2.51 1.72 -3.95
CA VAL A 62 1.58 2.48 -3.10
C VAL A 62 1.50 3.88 -3.66
N LEU A 63 0.29 4.35 -3.99
CA LEU A 63 0.08 5.65 -4.65
C LEU A 63 0.81 5.82 -5.99
N GLY A 64 1.19 4.71 -6.62
CA GLY A 64 2.04 4.67 -7.79
C GLY A 64 3.46 5.18 -7.55
N HIS A 65 3.92 5.07 -6.30
CA HIS A 65 5.32 5.03 -5.92
C HIS A 65 5.71 3.57 -5.61
N ILE A 66 6.95 3.22 -5.89
CA ILE A 66 7.55 1.96 -5.49
C ILE A 66 8.13 2.17 -4.09
N ILE A 67 7.61 1.43 -3.12
CA ILE A 67 8.13 1.39 -1.75
C ILE A 67 8.99 0.14 -1.62
N SER A 68 10.20 0.29 -1.08
CA SER A 68 11.11 -0.82 -0.80
C SER A 68 11.99 -0.49 0.42
N SER A 69 12.85 -1.43 0.82
CA SER A 69 13.88 -1.20 1.85
C SER A 69 14.85 -0.06 1.51
N ARG A 70 14.96 0.32 0.23
CA ARG A 70 15.77 1.47 -0.24
C ARG A 70 15.06 2.82 -0.12
N GLY A 71 13.82 2.82 0.39
CA GLY A 71 12.97 3.99 0.49
C GLY A 71 11.94 4.06 -0.63
N ILE A 72 11.47 5.28 -0.90
CA ILE A 72 10.39 5.58 -1.84
C ILE A 72 10.98 5.99 -3.18
N GLN A 73 10.54 5.34 -4.26
CA GLN A 73 10.93 5.65 -5.63
C GLN A 73 9.69 5.98 -6.47
N VAL A 74 9.80 6.89 -7.42
CA VAL A 74 8.72 7.13 -8.40
C VAL A 74 8.75 5.99 -9.41
N ASP A 75 7.58 5.43 -9.73
CA ASP A 75 7.45 4.42 -10.78
C ASP A 75 8.04 4.95 -12.10
N PRO A 76 9.06 4.30 -12.69
CA PRO A 76 9.65 4.70 -13.96
C PRO A 76 8.63 4.86 -15.09
N THR A 77 7.53 4.10 -15.04
CA THR A 77 6.42 4.18 -16.00
C THR A 77 5.70 5.52 -15.90
N LYS A 78 5.51 6.08 -14.70
CA LYS A 78 4.95 7.42 -14.54
C LYS A 78 5.91 8.50 -15.05
N ILE A 79 7.21 8.32 -14.81
CA ILE A 79 8.24 9.25 -15.29
C ILE A 79 8.23 9.30 -16.83
N SER A 80 8.17 8.14 -17.49
CA SER A 80 8.16 8.09 -18.96
C SER A 80 6.92 8.75 -19.56
N VAL A 81 5.74 8.56 -18.96
CA VAL A 81 4.49 9.21 -19.39
C VAL A 81 4.61 10.73 -19.32
N ILE A 82 5.14 11.28 -18.22
CA ILE A 82 5.32 12.73 -18.08
C ILE A 82 6.40 13.26 -19.03
N ALA A 83 7.50 12.53 -19.21
CA ALA A 83 8.59 12.92 -20.11
C ALA A 83 8.14 12.96 -21.58
N GLN A 84 7.15 12.16 -21.96
CA GLN A 84 6.56 12.12 -23.30
C GLN A 84 5.33 13.03 -23.45
N LEU A 85 4.89 13.69 -22.38
CA LEU A 85 3.70 14.52 -22.40
C LEU A 85 3.94 15.76 -23.27
N LEU A 86 3.11 15.93 -24.29
CA LEU A 86 3.11 17.15 -25.10
C LEU A 86 2.63 18.34 -24.26
N TYR A 87 3.15 19.52 -24.56
CA TYR A 87 2.68 20.76 -23.94
C TYR A 87 1.16 20.89 -24.15
N PRO A 88 0.39 21.29 -23.12
CA PRO A 88 -1.04 21.49 -23.27
C PRO A 88 -1.32 22.50 -24.37
N SER A 89 -1.94 22.07 -25.47
CA SER A 89 -2.50 22.97 -26.48
C SER A 89 -3.92 23.30 -26.05
N CYS A 90 -4.08 24.35 -25.25
CA CYS A 90 -5.39 24.95 -25.06
C CYS A 90 -5.83 25.53 -26.42
N VAL A 91 -6.96 25.06 -26.94
CA VAL A 91 -7.74 25.78 -27.95
C VAL A 91 -8.91 26.44 -27.24
#